data_AF-A0A1Y3NBT2-F1
#
_entry.id   AF-A0A1Y3NBT2-F1
#
_cell.length_a   1.000
_cell.length_b   1.000
_cell.length_c   1.000
_cell.angle_alpha   90.00
_cell.angle_beta   90.00
_cell.angle_gamma   90.00
#
_symmetry.space_group_name_H-M   'P 1'
#
loop_
_entity.id
_entity.type
_entity.pdbx_description
1 polymer ?
#
loop_
_entity_poly.entity_id
_entity_poly.type
_entity_poly.pdbx_seq_one_letter_code
_entity_poly.pdbx_strand_id
1 'polypeptide(L)'
;MKIINNIFVFFIISLSFYCIRIYGTEFIIKNNLYDDKYFDSFETIGNNFYEEELVFKFEESYYDFSNLKKINFEFKFNKETKNIYFIGNKNGTIFDFKSGKGGSFFINGINANSIKIENIIFNNYNQRGQNHMYLFAINVIYDTTVYINNCTFQNNDFELIGINTWSNKIKESEPRIIINNCNFYKNSVQLFYTYNTGYSYKLIKFSNCKFIDNGGLFNSFMFEYIFENCNKI
;
A
#
# COMPACT_ATOMS: atom_id res chain seq x y z
N MET A 1 -30.09 46.49 18.90
CA MET A 1 -28.65 46.12 18.89
C MET A 1 -28.38 44.67 19.30
N LYS A 2 -28.93 44.15 20.41
CA LYS A 2 -28.68 42.75 20.86
C LYS A 2 -29.10 41.65 19.87
N ILE A 3 -30.22 41.82 19.16
CA ILE A 3 -30.75 40.80 18.23
C ILE A 3 -29.84 40.59 17.01
N ILE A 4 -29.28 41.68 16.44
CA ILE A 4 -28.38 41.62 15.28
C ILE A 4 -27.09 40.86 15.64
N ASN A 5 -26.59 41.04 16.86
CA ASN A 5 -25.39 40.35 17.34
C ASN A 5 -25.60 38.83 17.43
N ASN A 6 -26.79 38.38 17.85
CA ASN A 6 -27.10 36.96 17.96
C ASN A 6 -27.23 36.26 16.59
N ILE A 7 -27.76 36.94 15.57
CA ILE A 7 -27.87 36.40 14.21
C ILE A 7 -26.49 36.25 13.57
N PHE A 8 -25.60 37.23 13.77
CA PHE A 8 -24.24 37.18 13.25
C PHE A 8 -23.42 36.05 13.88
N VAL A 9 -23.55 35.84 15.21
CA VAL A 9 -22.92 34.72 15.91
C VAL A 9 -23.44 33.38 15.40
N PHE A 10 -24.75 33.24 15.16
CA PHE A 10 -25.32 32.03 14.59
C PHE A 10 -24.77 31.72 13.18
N PHE A 11 -24.61 32.73 12.33
CA PHE A 11 -24.00 32.56 11.01
C PHE A 11 -22.53 32.14 11.08
N ILE A 12 -21.74 32.73 11.98
CA ILE A 12 -20.34 32.31 12.19
C ILE A 12 -20.27 30.86 12.65
N ILE A 13 -21.14 30.46 13.59
CA ILE A 13 -21.19 29.09 14.10
C ILE A 13 -21.61 28.13 12.97
N SER A 14 -22.67 28.45 12.21
CA SER A 14 -23.12 27.61 11.09
C SER A 14 -22.06 27.51 9.98
N LEU A 15 -21.38 28.60 9.65
CA LEU A 15 -20.27 28.61 8.69
C LEU A 15 -19.08 27.79 9.21
N SER A 16 -18.78 27.86 10.51
CA SER A 16 -17.72 27.05 11.11
C SER A 16 -18.03 25.55 11.05
N PHE A 17 -19.30 25.15 11.25
CA PHE A 17 -19.71 23.76 11.08
C PHE A 17 -19.72 23.33 9.61
N TYR A 18 -20.02 24.22 8.67
CA TYR A 18 -19.93 23.93 7.24
C TYR A 18 -18.47 23.77 6.77
N CYS A 19 -17.53 24.48 7.42
CA CYS A 19 -16.10 24.39 7.12
C CYS A 19 -15.42 23.16 7.74
N ILE A 20 -16.00 22.52 8.77
CA ILE A 20 -15.48 21.27 9.35
C ILE A 20 -16.01 20.10 8.52
N ARG A 21 -15.49 19.96 7.30
CA ARG A 21 -15.58 18.69 6.57
C ARG A 21 -14.37 17.85 6.99
N ILE A 22 -14.65 16.69 7.59
CA ILE A 22 -13.65 15.66 7.84
C ILE A 22 -13.53 14.88 6.52
N TYR A 23 -12.37 14.95 5.87
CA TYR A 23 -12.14 14.35 4.54
C TYR A 23 -11.47 12.96 4.60
N GLY A 24 -11.24 12.43 5.80
CA GLY A 24 -10.56 11.15 5.95
C GLY A 24 -10.79 10.47 7.30
N THR A 25 -10.64 9.15 7.28
CA THR A 25 -10.76 8.29 8.46
C THR A 25 -9.48 7.48 8.68
N GLU A 26 -9.05 7.42 9.94
CA GLU A 26 -7.94 6.59 10.40
C GLU A 26 -8.46 5.37 11.19
N PHE A 27 -8.04 4.19 10.77
CA PHE A 27 -8.28 2.92 11.47
C PHE A 27 -7.00 2.44 12.14
N ILE A 28 -7.01 2.40 13.47
CA ILE A 28 -5.91 1.88 14.27
C ILE A 28 -6.06 0.36 14.40
N ILE A 29 -5.07 -0.35 13.86
CA ILE A 29 -4.99 -1.82 13.88
C ILE A 29 -4.10 -2.24 15.03
N LYS A 30 -4.64 -3.04 15.95
CA LYS A 30 -3.90 -3.55 17.12
C LYS A 30 -3.64 -5.05 16.98
N ASN A 31 -2.61 -5.55 17.66
CA ASN A 31 -2.16 -6.94 17.58
C ASN A 31 -3.11 -7.86 18.37
N ASN A 32 -4.28 -8.14 17.80
CA ASN A 32 -5.22 -9.16 18.29
C ASN A 32 -5.54 -10.17 17.17
N LEU A 33 -4.50 -10.57 16.43
CA LEU A 33 -4.55 -11.29 15.15
C LEU A 33 -4.98 -12.76 15.25
N TYR A 34 -5.30 -13.23 16.45
CA TYR A 34 -5.75 -14.61 16.69
C TYR A 34 -7.24 -14.81 16.40
N ASP A 35 -8.01 -13.74 16.19
CA ASP A 35 -9.39 -13.81 15.76
C ASP A 35 -9.49 -13.46 14.27
N ASP A 36 -9.71 -14.47 13.42
CA ASP A 36 -9.89 -14.31 11.97
C ASP A 36 -10.94 -13.22 11.64
N LYS A 37 -11.93 -13.01 12.52
CA LYS A 37 -12.95 -11.97 12.37
C LYS A 37 -12.38 -10.55 12.35
N TYR A 38 -11.26 -10.32 13.02
CA TYR A 38 -10.63 -9.00 13.07
C TYR A 38 -10.09 -8.58 11.70
N PHE A 39 -9.51 -9.51 10.94
CA PHE A 39 -9.06 -9.21 9.58
C PHE A 39 -10.16 -9.21 8.53
N ASP A 40 -11.21 -10.02 8.70
CA ASP A 40 -12.40 -9.90 7.86
C ASP A 40 -13.04 -8.52 8.02
N SER A 41 -12.96 -7.91 9.21
CA SER A 41 -13.37 -6.53 9.43
C SER A 41 -12.47 -5.53 8.68
N PHE A 42 -11.18 -5.81 8.53
CA PHE A 42 -10.22 -4.95 7.83
C PHE A 42 -10.53 -4.81 6.34
N GLU A 43 -10.81 -5.93 5.68
CA GLU A 43 -11.28 -5.94 4.29
C GLU A 43 -12.67 -5.28 4.16
N THR A 44 -13.59 -5.61 5.08
CA THR A 44 -14.94 -5.04 5.08
C THR A 44 -14.91 -3.52 5.22
N ILE A 45 -14.02 -2.99 6.06
CA ILE A 45 -13.81 -1.55 6.23
C ILE A 45 -13.36 -0.93 4.90
N GLY A 46 -12.29 -1.47 4.28
CA GLY A 46 -11.78 -0.94 3.01
C GLY A 46 -12.83 -0.96 1.89
N ASN A 47 -13.65 -2.00 1.85
CA ASN A 47 -14.64 -2.21 0.79
C ASN A 47 -15.92 -1.37 0.97
N ASN A 48 -16.20 -0.91 2.19
CA ASN A 48 -17.37 -0.09 2.51
C ASN A 48 -17.02 1.34 2.92
N PHE A 49 -15.83 1.81 2.57
CA PHE A 49 -15.38 3.16 2.85
C PHE A 49 -15.80 4.13 1.73
N TYR A 50 -16.28 5.32 2.11
CA TYR A 50 -16.86 6.30 1.18
C TYR A 50 -16.25 7.71 1.31
N GLU A 51 -15.19 7.88 2.09
CA GLU A 51 -14.49 9.17 2.19
C GLU A 51 -13.25 9.20 1.30
N GLU A 52 -12.69 10.40 1.10
CA GLU A 52 -11.57 10.63 0.18
C GLU A 52 -10.28 9.97 0.65
N GLU A 53 -10.02 9.93 1.96
CA GLU A 53 -8.80 9.38 2.53
C GLU A 53 -9.04 8.25 3.53
N LEU A 54 -8.36 7.12 3.30
CA LEU A 54 -8.42 5.94 4.16
C LEU A 54 -7.02 5.59 4.68
N VAL A 55 -6.83 5.66 5.99
CA VAL A 55 -5.57 5.32 6.64
C VAL A 55 -5.72 4.06 7.50
N PHE A 56 -4.95 3.04 7.21
CA PHE A 56 -4.75 1.87 8.06
C PHE A 56 -3.42 2.01 8.80
N LYS A 57 -3.50 2.20 10.12
CA LYS A 57 -2.34 2.48 10.96
C LYS A 57 -2.04 1.32 11.89
N PHE A 58 -0.83 0.78 11.79
CA PHE A 58 -0.34 -0.34 12.57
C PHE A 58 0.59 0.18 13.67
N GLU A 59 0.05 0.39 14.88
CA GLU A 59 0.81 1.02 15.97
C GLU A 59 1.78 0.08 16.67
N GLU A 60 1.50 -1.22 16.66
CA GLU A 60 2.35 -2.20 17.32
C GLU A 60 3.66 -2.40 16.55
N SER A 61 4.70 -2.82 17.26
CA SER A 61 6.00 -3.12 16.66
C SER A 61 6.01 -4.44 15.90
N TYR A 62 5.07 -5.34 16.19
CA TYR A 62 5.09 -6.69 15.68
C TYR A 62 3.68 -7.25 15.49
N TYR A 63 3.46 -7.89 14.35
CA TYR A 63 2.25 -8.60 13.97
C TYR A 63 2.64 -9.99 13.42
N ASP A 64 2.08 -11.04 14.03
CA ASP A 64 2.28 -12.41 13.58
C ASP A 64 1.25 -12.76 12.49
N PHE A 65 1.71 -12.89 11.25
CA PHE A 65 0.90 -13.23 10.08
C PHE A 65 0.89 -14.75 9.80
N SER A 66 1.65 -15.55 10.57
CA SER A 66 1.85 -16.98 10.28
C SER A 66 0.59 -17.84 10.46
N ASN A 67 -0.33 -17.41 11.33
CA ASN A 67 -1.55 -18.14 11.67
C ASN A 67 -2.79 -17.67 10.89
N LEU A 68 -2.62 -16.74 9.94
CA LEU A 68 -3.74 -16.27 9.12
C LEU A 68 -4.24 -17.39 8.22
N LYS A 69 -5.49 -17.80 8.43
CA LYS A 69 -6.14 -18.80 7.55
C LYS A 69 -6.41 -18.25 6.16
N LYS A 70 -6.59 -16.94 6.08
CA LYS A 70 -6.89 -16.23 4.83
C LYS A 70 -5.61 -16.05 4.02
N ILE A 71 -5.64 -16.52 2.77
CA ILE A 71 -4.50 -16.50 1.85
C ILE A 71 -4.23 -15.06 1.38
N ASN A 72 -5.27 -14.30 1.04
CA ASN A 72 -5.18 -12.91 0.61
C ASN A 72 -6.27 -12.01 1.23
N PHE A 73 -5.90 -10.77 1.53
CA PHE A 73 -6.81 -9.68 1.86
C PHE A 73 -7.13 -8.90 0.58
N GLU A 74 -8.41 -8.87 0.19
CA GLU A 74 -8.83 -8.25 -1.08
C GLU A 74 -9.47 -6.88 -0.86
N PHE A 75 -8.71 -5.81 -1.09
CA PHE A 75 -9.22 -4.45 -0.95
C PHE A 75 -9.75 -3.92 -2.29
N LYS A 76 -11.06 -3.73 -2.35
CA LYS A 76 -11.82 -3.13 -3.45
C LYS A 76 -12.36 -1.78 -2.99
N PHE A 77 -11.57 -0.73 -3.21
CA PHE A 77 -11.94 0.60 -2.76
C PHE A 77 -13.03 1.23 -3.63
N ASN A 78 -13.88 2.02 -2.99
CA ASN A 78 -14.91 2.78 -3.66
C ASN A 78 -14.30 3.86 -4.58
N LYS A 79 -15.06 4.30 -5.59
CA LYS A 79 -14.72 5.46 -6.43
C LYS A 79 -14.50 6.76 -5.67
N GLU A 80 -15.11 6.92 -4.49
CA GLU A 80 -14.95 8.13 -3.67
C GLU A 80 -13.63 8.11 -2.88
N THR A 81 -13.05 6.93 -2.63
CA THR A 81 -11.77 6.80 -1.94
C THR A 81 -10.60 7.08 -2.89
N LYS A 82 -9.97 8.23 -2.68
CA LYS A 82 -8.90 8.75 -3.53
C LYS A 82 -7.52 8.41 -3.00
N ASN A 83 -7.31 8.42 -1.69
CA ASN A 83 -6.01 8.17 -1.10
C ASN A 83 -6.10 7.02 -0.08
N ILE A 84 -5.21 6.04 -0.23
CA ILE A 84 -5.18 4.84 0.61
C ILE A 84 -3.80 4.73 1.22
N TYR A 85 -3.72 4.58 2.54
CA TYR A 85 -2.47 4.55 3.27
C TYR A 85 -2.38 3.32 4.19
N PHE A 86 -1.28 2.59 4.12
CA PHE A 86 -0.91 1.52 5.06
C PHE A 86 0.36 1.97 5.79
N ILE A 87 0.23 2.34 7.06
CA ILE A 87 1.28 3.05 7.80
C ILE A 87 1.66 2.24 9.04
N GLY A 88 2.91 1.77 9.09
CA GLY A 88 3.52 1.23 10.30
C GLY A 88 3.99 2.32 11.26
N ASN A 89 4.38 1.92 12.45
CA ASN A 89 4.90 2.84 13.46
C ASN A 89 6.26 3.44 13.03
N LYS A 90 6.67 4.54 13.68
CA LYS A 90 7.90 5.30 13.35
C LYS A 90 9.21 4.50 13.40
N ASN A 91 9.25 3.41 14.17
CA ASN A 91 10.42 2.55 14.34
C ASN A 91 10.39 1.34 13.38
N GLY A 92 9.36 1.26 12.53
CA GLY A 92 9.06 0.08 11.73
C GLY A 92 8.09 -0.85 12.44
N THR A 93 7.06 -1.27 11.71
CA THR A 93 6.17 -2.36 12.14
C THR A 93 6.55 -3.64 11.42
N ILE A 94 6.79 -4.72 12.16
CA ILE A 94 7.13 -6.03 11.59
C ILE A 94 5.85 -6.82 11.28
N PHE A 95 5.69 -7.19 10.01
CA PHE A 95 4.77 -8.24 9.57
C PHE A 95 5.58 -9.51 9.34
N ASP A 96 5.52 -10.42 10.32
CA ASP A 96 6.28 -11.66 10.30
C ASP A 96 5.38 -12.83 9.89
N PHE A 97 5.65 -13.37 8.71
CA PHE A 97 4.88 -14.46 8.16
C PHE A 97 5.36 -15.82 8.68
N LYS A 98 6.57 -15.92 9.24
CA LYS A 98 7.21 -17.19 9.67
C LYS A 98 7.07 -18.32 8.64
N SER A 99 7.19 -18.00 7.34
CA SER A 99 6.96 -18.91 6.20
C SER A 99 5.54 -19.47 6.09
N GLY A 100 4.56 -18.85 6.75
CA GLY A 100 3.13 -19.11 6.59
C GLY A 100 2.63 -18.65 5.21
N LYS A 101 1.55 -19.30 4.77
CA LYS A 101 0.93 -19.09 3.44
C LYS A 101 -0.23 -18.08 3.47
N GLY A 102 -0.45 -17.40 4.58
CA GLY A 102 -1.53 -16.44 4.75
C GLY A 102 -1.09 -14.99 4.48
N GLY A 103 -2.07 -14.10 4.38
CA GLY A 103 -1.87 -12.66 4.58
C GLY A 103 -1.22 -11.87 3.46
N SER A 104 -1.33 -12.32 2.21
CA SER A 104 -1.01 -11.45 1.06
C SER A 104 -2.01 -10.30 0.93
N PHE A 105 -1.60 -9.19 0.32
CA PHE A 105 -2.46 -8.02 0.11
C PHE A 105 -2.77 -7.89 -1.38
N PHE A 106 -4.04 -7.97 -1.74
CA PHE A 106 -4.52 -7.65 -3.08
C PHE A 106 -5.25 -6.31 -3.05
N ILE A 107 -4.68 -5.31 -3.70
CA ILE A 107 -5.15 -3.92 -3.67
C ILE A 107 -5.66 -3.58 -5.07
N ASN A 108 -6.97 -3.39 -5.19
CA ASN A 108 -7.62 -2.98 -6.43
C ASN A 108 -7.90 -1.47 -6.39
N GLY A 109 -6.94 -0.69 -6.89
CA GLY A 109 -6.89 0.77 -6.82
C GLY A 109 -7.48 1.49 -8.03
N ILE A 110 -8.49 0.93 -8.70
CA ILE A 110 -9.04 1.40 -10.00
C ILE A 110 -9.34 2.91 -10.04
N ASN A 111 -9.71 3.52 -8.90
CA ASN A 111 -10.13 4.92 -8.81
C ASN A 111 -9.31 5.76 -7.83
N ALA A 112 -8.22 5.20 -7.30
CA ALA A 112 -7.38 5.90 -6.34
C ALA A 112 -6.49 6.92 -7.07
N ASN A 113 -6.32 8.09 -6.48
CA ASN A 113 -5.26 9.02 -6.85
C ASN A 113 -3.90 8.50 -6.34
N SER A 114 -3.87 7.99 -5.10
CA SER A 114 -2.64 7.48 -4.51
C SER A 114 -2.84 6.28 -3.59
N ILE A 115 -1.84 5.40 -3.59
CA ILE A 115 -1.70 4.30 -2.64
C ILE A 115 -0.32 4.43 -1.99
N LYS A 116 -0.25 4.42 -0.66
CA LYS A 116 0.99 4.56 0.08
C LYS A 116 1.16 3.42 1.07
N ILE A 117 2.35 2.83 1.08
CA ILE A 117 2.81 1.86 2.08
C ILE A 117 4.05 2.45 2.74
N GLU A 118 4.06 2.54 4.07
CA GLU A 118 5.11 3.27 4.78
C GLU A 118 5.50 2.64 6.12
N ASN A 119 6.80 2.59 6.42
CA ASN A 119 7.38 2.14 7.70
C ASN A 119 7.00 0.69 8.10
N ILE A 120 6.96 -0.24 7.13
CA ILE A 120 6.66 -1.66 7.40
C ILE A 120 7.85 -2.54 7.02
N ILE A 121 8.13 -3.53 7.87
CA ILE A 121 9.15 -4.57 7.69
C ILE A 121 8.42 -5.88 7.39
N PHE A 122 8.55 -6.36 6.16
CA PHE A 122 7.98 -7.63 5.71
C PHE A 122 9.02 -8.73 5.82
N ASN A 123 8.73 -9.75 6.64
CA ASN A 123 9.69 -10.76 7.04
C ASN A 123 9.16 -12.18 6.83
N ASN A 124 10.00 -13.05 6.28
CA ASN A 124 9.71 -14.49 6.14
C ASN A 124 8.47 -14.84 5.29
N TYR A 125 8.10 -14.02 4.31
CA TYR A 125 6.97 -14.32 3.41
C TYR A 125 7.26 -15.52 2.52
N ASN A 126 6.33 -16.48 2.45
CA ASN A 126 6.47 -17.68 1.62
C ASN A 126 5.12 -18.20 1.13
N GLN A 127 4.91 -18.20 -0.20
CA GLN A 127 3.70 -18.75 -0.83
C GLN A 127 3.99 -19.96 -1.73
N ARG A 128 5.07 -20.70 -1.45
CA ARG A 128 5.45 -21.85 -2.26
C ARG A 128 4.29 -22.84 -2.43
N GLY A 129 4.03 -23.18 -3.70
CA GLY A 129 2.91 -24.03 -4.12
C GLY A 129 1.64 -23.25 -4.49
N GLN A 130 1.63 -21.92 -4.36
CA GLN A 130 0.63 -21.05 -4.94
C GLN A 130 1.20 -20.38 -6.20
N ASN A 131 0.37 -20.17 -7.22
CA ASN A 131 0.79 -19.48 -8.45
C ASN A 131 0.32 -18.02 -8.41
N HIS A 132 1.15 -17.10 -8.91
CA HIS A 132 0.83 -15.68 -9.05
C HIS A 132 0.41 -14.98 -7.75
N MET A 133 1.01 -15.39 -6.63
CA MET A 133 0.79 -14.78 -5.33
C MET A 133 1.93 -13.83 -5.01
N TYR A 134 1.59 -12.57 -4.75
CA TYR A 134 2.55 -11.55 -4.35
C TYR A 134 2.25 -11.14 -2.92
N LEU A 135 3.27 -10.75 -2.15
CA LEU A 135 3.05 -10.09 -0.86
C LEU A 135 2.12 -8.89 -1.04
N PHE A 136 2.35 -8.08 -2.07
CA PHE A 136 1.43 -7.06 -2.58
C PHE A 136 1.15 -7.29 -4.05
N ALA A 137 -0.11 -7.53 -4.37
CA ALA A 137 -0.64 -7.48 -5.73
C ALA A 137 -1.44 -6.18 -5.87
N ILE A 138 -0.93 -5.23 -6.66
CA ILE A 138 -1.54 -3.92 -6.86
C ILE A 138 -2.04 -3.83 -8.30
N ASN A 139 -3.36 -3.80 -8.44
CA ASN A 139 -4.02 -3.50 -9.70
C ASN A 139 -4.41 -2.03 -9.70
N VAL A 140 -3.82 -1.23 -10.58
CA VAL A 140 -4.17 0.18 -10.74
C VAL A 140 -4.59 0.46 -12.17
N ILE A 141 -5.59 1.31 -12.29
CA ILE A 141 -6.13 1.77 -13.57
C ILE A 141 -5.92 3.29 -13.59
N TYR A 142 -5.57 3.85 -14.75
CA TYR A 142 -5.36 5.28 -14.95
C TYR A 142 -4.06 5.84 -14.32
N ASP A 143 -4.14 7.02 -13.68
CA ASP A 143 -3.01 7.87 -13.21
C ASP A 143 -2.65 7.66 -11.72
N THR A 144 -3.09 6.55 -11.11
CA THR A 144 -2.81 6.26 -9.70
C THR A 144 -1.31 6.23 -9.44
N THR A 145 -0.88 6.94 -8.40
CA THR A 145 0.53 6.93 -7.96
C THR A 145 0.72 6.04 -6.74
N VAL A 146 1.62 5.06 -6.83
CA VAL A 146 1.96 4.12 -5.77
C VAL A 146 3.27 4.54 -5.13
N TYR A 147 3.26 4.67 -3.80
CA TYR A 147 4.41 5.01 -2.98
C TYR A 147 4.73 3.88 -2.00
N ILE A 148 5.98 3.41 -2.01
CA ILE A 148 6.50 2.46 -1.02
C ILE A 148 7.69 3.12 -0.34
N ASN A 149 7.52 3.54 0.91
CA ASN A 149 8.47 4.43 1.59
C ASN A 149 8.98 3.80 2.89
N ASN A 150 10.30 3.87 3.11
CA ASN A 150 10.92 3.43 4.38
C ASN A 150 10.55 1.98 4.77
N CYS A 151 10.25 1.14 3.78
CA CYS A 151 9.92 -0.27 4.00
C CYS A 151 11.16 -1.16 3.93
N THR A 152 11.14 -2.27 4.65
CA THR A 152 12.17 -3.31 4.55
C THR A 152 11.53 -4.63 4.15
N PHE A 153 12.11 -5.30 3.17
CA PHE A 153 11.71 -6.62 2.70
C PHE A 153 12.86 -7.57 2.94
N GLN A 154 12.71 -8.50 3.88
CA GLN A 154 13.80 -9.37 4.31
C GLN A 154 13.43 -10.85 4.44
N ASN A 155 14.35 -11.72 4.05
CA ASN A 155 14.25 -13.17 4.18
C ASN A 155 12.96 -13.75 3.55
N ASN A 156 12.46 -13.14 2.49
CA ASN A 156 11.26 -13.61 1.82
C ASN A 156 11.63 -14.62 0.73
N ASP A 157 10.90 -15.74 0.70
CA ASP A 157 11.16 -16.88 -0.17
C ASP A 157 10.15 -16.96 -1.34
N PHE A 158 9.55 -15.82 -1.70
CA PHE A 158 8.55 -15.73 -2.76
C PHE A 158 8.47 -14.33 -3.38
N GLU A 159 7.65 -14.20 -4.43
CA GLU A 159 7.45 -12.94 -5.16
C GLU A 159 6.82 -11.86 -4.25
N LEU A 160 7.38 -10.65 -4.25
CA LEU A 160 6.97 -9.61 -3.29
C LEU A 160 5.93 -8.66 -3.86
N ILE A 161 6.24 -7.97 -4.95
CA ILE A 161 5.40 -6.88 -5.44
C ILE A 161 5.00 -7.19 -6.88
N GLY A 162 3.73 -7.51 -7.08
CA GLY A 162 3.08 -7.61 -8.37
C GLY A 162 2.33 -6.33 -8.67
N ILE A 163 2.63 -5.65 -9.78
CA ILE A 163 1.89 -4.45 -10.20
C ILE A 163 1.35 -4.67 -11.61
N ASN A 164 0.03 -4.60 -11.73
CA ASN A 164 -0.66 -4.59 -13.00
C ASN A 164 -1.24 -3.20 -13.25
N THR A 165 -0.89 -2.60 -14.38
CA THR A 165 -1.40 -1.29 -14.75
C THR A 165 -2.19 -1.37 -16.06
N TRP A 166 -3.23 -0.55 -16.15
CA TRP A 166 -3.88 -0.24 -17.41
C TRP A 166 -4.02 1.27 -17.58
N SER A 167 -3.60 1.77 -18.74
CA SER A 167 -3.70 3.18 -19.07
C SER A 167 -3.76 3.38 -20.58
N ASN A 168 -4.66 4.27 -21.01
CA ASN A 168 -4.80 4.64 -22.42
C ASN A 168 -3.86 5.78 -22.82
N LYS A 169 -3.06 6.33 -21.89
CA LYS A 169 -2.08 7.36 -22.19
C LYS A 169 -0.87 6.74 -22.90
N ILE A 170 -0.36 7.42 -23.92
CA ILE A 170 0.66 6.89 -24.85
C ILE A 170 2.08 6.93 -24.26
N LYS A 171 2.37 7.85 -23.34
CA LYS A 171 3.63 7.90 -22.60
C LYS A 171 3.46 8.68 -21.31
N GLU A 172 4.05 8.20 -20.23
CA GLU A 172 4.18 8.98 -19.00
C GLU A 172 5.57 9.62 -18.94
N SER A 173 5.62 10.90 -18.60
CA SER A 173 6.87 11.62 -18.35
C SER A 173 7.37 11.43 -16.91
N GLU A 174 6.48 11.05 -16.00
CA GLU A 174 6.74 10.98 -14.57
C GLU A 174 6.54 9.55 -14.03
N PRO A 175 7.40 9.08 -13.10
CA PRO A 175 7.19 7.83 -12.40
C PRO A 175 5.88 7.80 -11.61
N ARG A 176 5.10 6.72 -11.81
CA ARG A 176 3.86 6.47 -11.06
C ARG A 176 4.03 5.42 -9.98
N ILE A 177 5.12 4.68 -9.99
CA ILE A 177 5.47 3.73 -8.94
C ILE A 177 6.80 4.20 -8.38
N ILE A 178 6.78 4.67 -7.14
CA ILE A 178 7.91 5.32 -6.48
C ILE A 178 8.25 4.53 -5.22
N ILE A 179 9.46 4.00 -5.19
CA ILE A 179 10.01 3.22 -4.09
C ILE A 179 11.16 4.04 -3.49
N ASN A 180 11.02 4.50 -2.25
CA ASN A 180 11.96 5.43 -1.63
C ASN A 180 12.44 4.94 -0.27
N ASN A 181 13.76 5.04 -0.04
CA ASN A 181 14.42 4.65 1.21
C ASN A 181 14.09 3.20 1.63
N CYS A 182 13.92 2.29 0.66
CA CYS A 182 13.57 0.91 0.93
C CYS A 182 14.79 0.00 0.98
N ASN A 183 14.67 -1.05 1.76
CA ASN A 183 15.71 -2.04 1.95
C ASN A 183 15.22 -3.43 1.51
N PHE A 184 16.02 -4.13 0.70
CA PHE A 184 15.72 -5.48 0.23
C PHE A 184 16.89 -6.39 0.58
N TYR A 185 16.66 -7.34 1.50
CA TYR A 185 17.72 -8.19 2.08
C TYR A 185 17.38 -9.67 1.97
N LYS A 186 18.25 -10.47 1.37
CA LYS A 186 18.15 -11.95 1.40
C LYS A 186 16.80 -12.49 0.92
N ASN A 187 16.20 -11.85 -0.08
CA ASN A 187 14.99 -12.37 -0.72
C ASN A 187 15.41 -13.35 -1.82
N SER A 188 14.91 -14.58 -1.80
CA SER A 188 15.44 -15.66 -2.66
C SER A 188 14.89 -15.64 -4.08
N VAL A 189 13.70 -15.04 -4.28
CA VAL A 189 12.99 -14.97 -5.56
C VAL A 189 12.94 -13.52 -6.04
N GLN A 190 11.94 -13.17 -6.83
CA GLN A 190 11.79 -11.93 -7.57
C GLN A 190 11.15 -10.84 -6.70
N LEU A 191 11.77 -9.66 -6.64
CA LEU A 191 11.22 -8.54 -5.87
C LEU A 191 10.01 -7.92 -6.55
N PHE A 192 10.05 -7.72 -7.87
CA PHE A 192 8.98 -7.04 -8.61
C PHE A 192 8.57 -7.78 -9.87
N TYR A 193 7.28 -8.08 -10.01
CA TYR A 193 6.63 -8.46 -11.25
C TYR A 193 5.75 -7.31 -11.73
N THR A 194 6.00 -6.81 -12.93
CA THR A 194 5.27 -5.65 -13.45
C THR A 194 4.73 -5.94 -14.83
N TYR A 195 3.45 -5.65 -15.05
CA TYR A 195 2.76 -5.91 -16.30
C TYR A 195 1.85 -4.74 -16.66
N ASN A 196 2.05 -4.17 -17.84
CA ASN A 196 1.19 -3.10 -18.35
C ASN A 196 0.45 -3.60 -19.59
N THR A 197 -0.87 -3.43 -19.58
CA THR A 197 -1.76 -3.80 -20.69
C THR A 197 -2.05 -2.64 -21.64
N GLY A 198 -1.50 -1.44 -21.36
CA GLY A 198 -1.65 -0.24 -22.18
C GLY A 198 -0.58 -0.09 -23.28
N TYR A 199 -0.70 0.98 -24.06
CA TYR A 199 0.18 1.26 -25.21
C TYR A 199 1.47 2.02 -24.85
N SER A 200 1.74 2.26 -23.56
CA SER A 200 2.86 3.09 -23.09
C SER A 200 3.83 2.33 -22.19
N TYR A 201 5.11 2.68 -22.25
CA TYR A 201 6.01 2.37 -21.15
C TYR A 201 5.61 3.15 -19.90
N LYS A 202 5.63 2.48 -18.75
CA LYS A 202 5.43 3.06 -17.43
C LYS A 202 6.77 3.16 -16.71
N LEU A 203 6.94 4.19 -15.89
CA LEU A 203 8.19 4.43 -15.18
C LEU A 203 8.08 4.00 -13.71
N ILE A 204 9.02 3.17 -13.27
CA ILE A 204 9.22 2.81 -11.87
C ILE A 204 10.51 3.45 -11.38
N LYS A 205 10.43 4.22 -10.30
CA LYS A 205 11.57 4.91 -9.72
C LYS A 205 11.93 4.34 -8.36
N PHE A 206 13.18 3.94 -8.21
CA PHE A 206 13.82 3.58 -6.97
C PHE A 206 14.75 4.72 -6.53
N SER A 207 14.61 5.16 -5.28
CA SER A 207 15.43 6.23 -4.71
C SER A 207 15.97 5.82 -3.36
N ASN A 208 17.28 6.00 -3.16
CA ASN A 208 17.97 5.70 -1.89
C ASN A 208 17.72 4.27 -1.37
N CYS A 209 17.55 3.30 -2.27
CA CYS A 209 17.24 1.93 -1.90
C CYS A 209 18.51 1.08 -1.76
N LYS A 210 18.45 0.05 -0.91
CA LYS A 210 19.53 -0.92 -0.72
C LYS A 210 19.07 -2.31 -1.14
N PHE A 211 19.89 -2.99 -1.94
CA PHE A 211 19.65 -4.36 -2.39
C PHE A 211 20.85 -5.22 -1.98
N ILE A 212 20.66 -6.13 -1.03
CA ILE A 212 21.72 -7.00 -0.49
C ILE A 212 21.28 -8.46 -0.56
N ASP A 213 22.10 -9.31 -1.18
CA ASP A 213 21.90 -10.76 -1.26
C ASP A 213 20.53 -11.22 -1.81
N ASN A 214 19.97 -10.52 -2.80
CA ASN A 214 18.68 -10.91 -3.41
C ASN A 214 18.89 -11.84 -4.62
N GLY A 215 18.10 -12.91 -4.73
CA GLY A 215 18.19 -13.94 -5.77
C GLY A 215 17.63 -13.51 -7.13
N GLY A 216 16.59 -12.67 -7.16
CA GLY A 216 16.03 -12.09 -8.40
C GLY A 216 15.47 -10.69 -8.15
N LEU A 217 15.70 -9.76 -9.08
CA LEU A 217 15.31 -8.36 -8.84
C LEU A 217 14.01 -7.97 -9.56
N PHE A 218 13.97 -8.02 -10.89
CA PHE A 218 12.87 -7.42 -11.66
C PHE A 218 12.46 -8.31 -12.84
N ASN A 219 11.16 -8.62 -12.98
CA ASN A 219 10.55 -9.09 -14.23
C ASN A 219 9.53 -8.04 -14.66
N SER A 220 9.64 -7.60 -15.90
CA SER A 220 8.88 -6.46 -16.37
C SER A 220 8.44 -6.59 -17.79
N PHE A 221 7.20 -6.24 -18.01
CA PHE A 221 6.62 -6.09 -19.34
C PHE A 221 6.09 -4.67 -19.50
N MET A 222 6.74 -3.90 -20.37
CA MET A 222 6.42 -2.50 -20.68
C MET A 222 6.56 -1.52 -19.49
N PHE A 223 7.55 -1.74 -18.62
CA PHE A 223 8.05 -0.70 -17.71
C PHE A 223 9.53 -0.43 -17.96
N GLU A 224 9.94 0.80 -17.63
CA GLU A 224 11.33 1.19 -17.48
C GLU A 224 11.61 1.47 -16.01
N TYR A 225 12.87 1.26 -15.61
CA TYR A 225 13.31 1.41 -14.23
C TYR A 225 14.34 2.54 -14.12
N ILE A 226 14.11 3.43 -13.16
CA ILE A 226 15.02 4.50 -12.79
C ILE A 226 15.58 4.19 -11.40
N PHE A 227 16.91 4.15 -11.27
CA PHE A 227 17.58 3.97 -9.98
C PHE A 227 18.38 5.22 -9.64
N GLU A 228 18.05 5.85 -8.53
CA GLU A 228 18.73 7.04 -8.03
C GLU A 228 19.30 6.76 -6.64
N ASN A 229 20.60 6.96 -6.47
CA ASN A 229 21.31 6.73 -5.21
C ASN A 229 21.05 5.34 -4.59
N CYS A 230 20.85 4.33 -5.43
CA CYS A 230 20.59 2.97 -5.00
C CYS A 230 21.90 2.18 -4.95
N ASN A 231 22.11 1.46 -3.85
CA ASN A 231 23.33 0.68 -3.65
C ASN A 231 23.02 -0.81 -3.73
N LYS A 232 23.84 -1.53 -4.49
CA LYS A 232 23.94 -2.98 -4.43
C LYS A 232 25.16 -3.31 -3.57
N ILE A 233 24.95 -4.04 -2.47
CA ILE A 233 26.02 -4.55 -1.61
C ILE A 233 26.01 -6.07 -1.72
#